data_AF-A0A850PJJ6-F1
#
_entry.id   AF-A0A850PJJ6-F1
#
_cell.length_a   1.000
_cell.length_b   1.000
_cell.length_c   1.000
_cell.angle_alpha   90.00
_cell.angle_beta   90.00
_cell.angle_gamma   90.00
#
_symmetry.space_group_name_H-M   'P 1'
#
loop_
_entity.id
_entity.type
_entity.pdbx_description
1 polymer ?
#
loop_
_entity_poly.entity_id
_entity_poly.type
_entity_poly.pdbx_seq_one_letter_code
_entity_poly.pdbx_strand_id
1 'polypeptide(L)'
;MNEAEAVRRAAGLPDDQVSLNRADGALGEVLVIAVQRYLTQVSNEWDVELFFETYGRPPRDGSSWSTAIIDGLNSRMDFPDSGKQELIQESIDGAVRLLNRSQ
;
A
#
# COMPACT_ATOMS: atom_id res chain seq x y z
N MET A 1 -10.32 -10.96 5.11
CA MET A 1 -10.07 -9.81 6.01
C MET A 1 -9.32 -8.82 5.17
N ASN A 2 -9.85 -7.60 5.02
CA ASN A 2 -9.24 -6.57 4.16
C ASN A 2 -7.98 -6.03 4.88
N GLU A 3 -6.90 -5.78 4.14
CA GLU A 3 -5.64 -5.23 4.64
C GLU A 3 -5.83 -3.87 5.33
N ALA A 4 -6.77 -3.04 4.84
CA ALA A 4 -7.16 -1.81 5.52
C ALA A 4 -7.85 -2.08 6.88
N GLU A 5 -8.62 -3.16 7.01
CA GLU A 5 -9.18 -3.57 8.32
C GLU A 5 -8.08 -4.08 9.27
N ALA A 6 -7.06 -4.76 8.74
CA ALA A 6 -5.91 -5.20 9.51
C ALA A 6 -5.12 -4.00 10.04
N VAL A 7 -4.85 -2.99 9.21
CA VAL A 7 -4.21 -1.73 9.60
C VAL A 7 -5.05 -0.98 10.65
N ARG A 8 -6.37 -0.86 10.43
CA ARG A 8 -7.29 -0.21 11.38
C ARG A 8 -7.23 -0.88 12.76
N ARG A 9 -7.33 -2.22 12.80
CA ARG A 9 -7.28 -3.00 14.05
C ARG A 9 -5.93 -2.90 14.74
N ALA A 10 -4.83 -3.02 13.99
CA ALA A 10 -3.47 -2.92 14.53
C ALA A 10 -3.15 -1.54 15.09
N ALA A 11 -3.66 -0.48 14.46
CA ALA A 11 -3.51 0.90 14.91
C ALA A 11 -4.45 1.29 16.06
N GLY A 12 -5.30 0.36 16.54
CA GLY A 12 -6.26 0.63 17.62
C GLY A 12 -7.33 1.66 17.25
N LEU A 13 -7.61 1.85 15.96
CA LEU A 13 -8.59 2.83 15.51
C LEU A 13 -10.04 2.33 15.72
N PRO A 14 -11.01 3.24 15.96
CA PRO A 14 -12.42 2.90 16.09
C PRO A 14 -12.97 2.06 14.93
N ASP A 15 -14.03 1.27 15.19
CA ASP A 15 -14.72 0.47 14.17
C ASP A 15 -15.78 1.30 13.43
N ASP A 16 -15.30 2.29 12.67
CA ASP A 16 -16.11 3.15 11.84
C ASP A 16 -15.49 3.37 10.45
N GLN A 17 -16.32 3.83 9.50
CA GLN A 17 -15.92 4.03 8.10
C GLN A 17 -14.84 5.10 7.95
N VAL A 18 -14.82 6.11 8.83
CA VAL A 18 -13.82 7.19 8.79
C VAL A 18 -12.44 6.63 9.12
N SER A 19 -12.36 5.79 10.15
CA SER A 19 -11.15 5.11 10.59
C SER A 19 -10.67 4.10 9.56
N LEU A 20 -11.60 3.38 8.89
CA LEU A 20 -11.27 2.49 7.79
C LEU A 20 -10.68 3.26 6.60
N ASN A 21 -11.26 4.40 6.21
CA ASN A 21 -10.74 5.24 5.13
C ASN A 21 -9.36 5.83 5.47
N ARG A 22 -9.13 6.23 6.73
CA ARG A 22 -7.80 6.70 7.20
C ARG A 22 -6.77 5.58 7.16
N ALA A 23 -7.14 4.37 7.56
CA ALA A 23 -6.27 3.19 7.48
C ALA A 23 -5.93 2.83 6.03
N ASP A 24 -6.92 2.89 5.13
CA ASP A 24 -6.73 2.63 3.70
C ASP A 24 -5.79 3.66 3.04
N GLY A 25 -6.01 4.96 3.31
CA GLY A 25 -5.13 6.03 2.79
C GLY A 25 -3.69 5.88 3.27
N ALA A 26 -3.48 5.62 4.57
CA ALA A 26 -2.14 5.41 5.12
C ALA A 26 -1.45 4.16 4.54
N LEU A 27 -2.20 3.08 4.32
CA LEU A 27 -1.69 1.88 3.66
C LEU A 27 -1.30 2.16 2.20
N GLY A 28 -2.14 2.91 1.47
CA GLY A 28 -1.87 3.34 0.10
C GLY A 28 -0.59 4.15 -0.03
N GLU A 29 -0.36 5.13 0.85
CA GLU A 29 0.87 5.94 0.84
C GLU A 29 2.14 5.09 1.00
N VAL A 30 2.13 4.12 1.92
CA VAL A 30 3.31 3.29 2.18
C VAL A 30 3.53 2.27 1.07
N LEU A 31 2.47 1.69 0.51
CA LEU A 31 2.57 0.79 -0.64
C LEU A 31 3.19 1.49 -1.86
N VAL A 32 2.85 2.76 -2.11
CA VAL A 32 3.48 3.55 -3.18
C VAL A 32 4.99 3.68 -2.96
N ILE A 33 5.42 3.97 -1.73
CA ILE A 33 6.85 4.07 -1.40
C ILE A 33 7.54 2.72 -1.57
N ALA A 34 6.90 1.63 -1.14
CA ALA A 34 7.44 0.28 -1.28
C ALA A 34 7.59 -0.13 -2.75
N VAL A 35 6.58 0.14 -3.59
CA VAL A 35 6.62 -0.10 -5.04
C VAL A 35 7.69 0.76 -5.69
N GLN A 36 7.80 2.05 -5.35
CA GLN A 36 8.86 2.92 -5.88
C GLN A 36 10.27 2.41 -5.53
N ARG A 37 10.48 1.94 -4.29
CA ARG A 37 11.75 1.35 -3.87
C ARG A 37 12.06 0.05 -4.61
N TYR A 38 11.07 -0.81 -4.75
CA TYR A 38 11.19 -2.04 -5.52
C TYR A 38 11.57 -1.72 -6.97
N LEU A 39 10.82 -0.84 -7.64
CA LEU A 39 11.10 -0.41 -9.01
C LEU A 39 12.49 0.24 -9.13
N THR A 40 12.93 1.04 -8.15
CA THR A 40 14.30 1.59 -8.14
C THR A 40 15.39 0.51 -8.06
N GLN A 41 15.09 -0.64 -7.42
CA GLN A 41 16.02 -1.75 -7.26
C GLN A 41 16.01 -2.72 -8.45
N VAL A 42 14.87 -2.87 -9.13
CA VAL A 42 14.69 -3.88 -10.19
C VAL A 42 14.59 -3.30 -11.60
N SER A 43 14.36 -1.98 -11.74
CA SER A 43 14.04 -1.35 -13.01
C SER A 43 14.78 -0.03 -13.19
N ASN A 44 15.19 0.24 -14.43
CA ASN A 44 15.58 1.58 -14.84
C ASN A 44 14.42 2.56 -14.54
N GLU A 45 14.80 3.79 -14.23
CA GLU A 45 14.07 5.01 -13.82
C GLU A 45 12.70 5.30 -14.48
N TRP A 46 12.30 4.54 -15.49
CA TRP A 46 11.15 4.71 -16.37
C TRP A 46 9.87 3.97 -15.93
N ASP A 47 9.95 3.02 -15.00
CA ASP A 47 8.79 2.17 -14.63
C ASP A 47 7.79 2.82 -13.68
N VAL A 48 8.19 3.81 -12.89
CA VAL A 48 7.28 4.48 -11.94
C VAL A 48 6.26 5.38 -12.66
N GLU A 49 6.67 6.06 -13.72
CA GLU A 49 5.76 6.85 -14.56
C GLU A 49 4.81 5.94 -15.36
N LEU A 50 5.33 4.85 -15.91
CA LEU A 50 4.53 3.84 -16.62
C LEU A 50 3.50 3.17 -15.71
N PHE A 51 3.84 2.95 -14.43
CA PHE A 51 2.92 2.46 -13.41
C PHE A 51 1.75 3.43 -13.22
N PHE A 52 2.01 4.74 -13.07
CA PHE A 52 0.96 5.74 -12.95
C PHE A 52 0.17 5.98 -14.25
N GLU A 53 0.76 5.74 -15.42
CA GLU A 53 0.03 5.72 -16.70
C GLU A 53 -0.91 4.52 -16.81
N THR A 54 -0.47 3.34 -16.33
CA THR A 54 -1.23 2.09 -16.44
C THR A 54 -2.38 2.02 -15.43
N TYR A 55 -2.13 2.44 -14.19
CA TYR A 55 -3.08 2.31 -13.06
C TYR A 55 -3.75 3.63 -12.68
N GLY A 56 -3.42 4.74 -13.35
CA GLY A 56 -3.91 6.08 -13.05
C GLY A 56 -3.15 6.75 -11.90
N ARG A 57 -3.39 8.06 -11.71
CA ARG A 57 -2.91 8.82 -10.53
C ARG A 57 -3.87 8.64 -9.34
N PRO A 58 -3.40 8.76 -8.09
CA PRO A 58 -4.23 8.47 -6.94
C PRO A 58 -5.42 9.43 -6.84
N PRO A 59 -6.62 8.94 -6.50
CA PRO A 59 -7.72 9.82 -6.14
C PRO A 59 -7.33 10.61 -4.89
N ARG A 60 -7.70 11.90 -4.86
CA ARG A 60 -7.32 12.84 -3.78
C ARG A 60 -7.87 12.44 -2.40
N ASP A 61 -8.82 11.50 -2.34
CA ASP A 61 -9.41 10.99 -1.11
C ASP A 61 -8.72 9.73 -0.56
N GLY A 62 -7.69 9.21 -1.26
CA GLY A 62 -6.86 8.09 -0.80
C GLY A 62 -7.56 6.72 -0.81
N SER A 63 -8.83 6.65 -1.22
CA SER A 63 -9.61 5.42 -1.19
C SER A 63 -9.32 4.53 -2.41
N SER A 64 -9.16 3.22 -2.20
CA SER A 64 -9.00 2.13 -3.20
C SER A 64 -7.60 1.80 -3.74
N TRP A 65 -6.55 2.53 -3.35
CA TRP A 65 -5.21 2.29 -3.91
C TRP A 65 -4.48 1.08 -3.31
N SER A 66 -4.68 0.81 -2.04
CA SER A 66 -4.05 -0.35 -1.39
C SER A 66 -4.46 -1.65 -2.07
N THR A 67 -5.77 -1.84 -2.30
CA THR A 67 -6.34 -3.01 -2.99
C THR A 67 -5.82 -3.15 -4.41
N ALA A 68 -5.82 -2.07 -5.21
CA ALA A 68 -5.34 -2.15 -6.60
C ALA A 68 -3.85 -2.51 -6.70
N ILE A 69 -3.02 -1.97 -5.80
CA ILE A 69 -1.58 -2.27 -5.76
C ILE A 69 -1.34 -3.71 -5.29
N ILE A 70 -2.07 -4.17 -4.26
CA ILE A 70 -1.98 -5.54 -3.75
C ILE A 70 -2.46 -6.55 -4.79
N ASP A 71 -3.57 -6.27 -5.49
CA ASP A 71 -4.08 -7.12 -6.57
C ASP A 71 -3.09 -7.18 -7.74
N GLY A 72 -2.50 -6.05 -8.13
CA GLY A 72 -1.44 -5.99 -9.14
C GLY A 72 -0.20 -6.79 -8.74
N LEU A 73 0.24 -6.67 -7.49
CA LEU A 73 1.35 -7.43 -6.93
C LEU A 73 1.06 -8.94 -6.90
N ASN A 74 -0.16 -9.33 -6.51
CA ASN A 74 -0.59 -10.72 -6.46
C ASN A 74 -0.66 -11.35 -7.85
N SER A 75 -1.01 -10.57 -8.89
CA SER A 75 -1.09 -11.03 -10.28
C SER A 75 0.27 -11.33 -10.93
N ARG A 76 1.37 -10.85 -10.34
CA ARG A 76 2.73 -11.05 -10.84
C ARG A 76 3.22 -12.47 -10.57
N MET A 77 3.41 -13.25 -11.62
CA MET A 77 3.95 -14.63 -11.53
C MET A 77 5.48 -14.68 -11.49
N ASP A 78 6.14 -13.58 -11.84
CA ASP A 78 7.60 -13.39 -11.83
C ASP A 78 8.16 -13.00 -10.46
N PHE A 79 7.29 -12.74 -9.47
CA PHE A 79 7.67 -12.35 -8.12
C PHE A 79 7.22 -13.42 -7.11
N PRO A 80 8.10 -13.96 -6.24
CA PRO A 80 7.75 -15.02 -5.31
C PRO A 80 6.70 -14.58 -4.29
N ASP A 81 5.76 -15.46 -3.95
CA ASP A 81 4.69 -15.16 -2.99
C ASP A 81 5.22 -14.81 -1.59
N SER A 82 6.35 -15.39 -1.18
CA SER A 82 7.02 -15.02 0.08
C SER A 82 7.52 -13.58 0.07
N GLY A 83 8.06 -13.12 -1.05
CA GLY A 83 8.49 -11.73 -1.22
C GLY A 83 7.31 -10.76 -1.29
N LYS A 84 6.18 -11.17 -1.88
CA LYS A 84 4.93 -10.40 -1.85
C LYS A 84 4.45 -10.19 -0.42
N GLN A 85 4.39 -11.26 0.37
CA GLN A 85 3.94 -11.22 1.75
C GLN A 85 4.86 -10.36 2.63
N GLU A 86 6.17 -10.48 2.46
CA GLU A 86 7.15 -9.66 3.19
C GLU A 86 6.97 -8.17 2.87
N LEU A 87 6.83 -7.81 1.59
CA LEU A 87 6.63 -6.43 1.16
C LEU A 87 5.30 -5.84 1.65
N ILE A 88 4.22 -6.63 1.67
CA ILE A 88 2.93 -6.23 2.23
C ILE A 88 3.06 -6.01 3.74
N GLN A 89 3.72 -6.93 4.46
CA GLN A 89 3.89 -6.82 5.91
C GLN A 89 4.76 -5.62 6.30
N GLU A 90 5.86 -5.36 5.59
CA GLU A 90 6.69 -4.17 5.79
C GLU A 90 5.90 -2.88 5.55
N SER A 91 5.01 -2.89 4.56
CA SER A 91 4.15 -1.75 4.23
C SER A 91 3.11 -1.49 5.31
N ILE A 92 2.50 -2.54 5.86
CA ILE A 92 1.60 -2.45 7.02
C ILE A 92 2.35 -1.83 8.22
N ASP A 93 3.53 -2.35 8.57
CA ASP A 93 4.33 -1.85 9.69
C ASP A 93 4.78 -0.39 9.48
N GLY A 94 5.09 -0.01 8.24
CA GLY A 94 5.36 1.38 7.86
C GLY A 94 4.16 2.30 8.07
N ALA A 95 2.97 1.88 7.64
CA ALA A 95 1.75 2.67 7.75
C ALA A 95 1.35 2.90 9.23
N VAL A 96 1.45 1.87 10.06
CA VAL A 96 1.22 1.97 11.52
C VAL A 96 2.17 2.99 12.15
N ARG A 97 3.47 2.97 11.80
CA ARG A 97 4.45 3.95 12.31
C ARG A 97 4.14 5.38 11.89
N LEU A 98 3.64 5.58 10.67
CA LEU A 98 3.28 6.91 10.16
C LEU A 98 2.07 7.49 10.89
N LEU A 99 1.04 6.68 11.12
CA LEU A 99 -0.15 7.06 11.89
C LEU A 99 0.20 7.43 13.33
N ASN A 100 1.05 6.64 14.00
CA ASN A 100 1.47 6.91 15.38
C ASN A 100 2.37 8.15 15.54
N ARG A 101 2.99 8.64 14.46
CA ARG A 101 3.76 9.91 14.45
C ARG A 101 2.90 11.14 14.22
N SER A 102 1.65 10.94 13.77
CA SER A 102 0.73 12.01 13.38
C SER A 102 -0.33 12.30 14.45
N GLN A 103 -0.20 11.66 15.63
CA GLN A 103 -0.94 11.95 16.86
C GLN A 103 -0.10 12.84 17.78
#